data_AF-W4LQJ9-F1
#
_entry.id   AF-W4LQJ9-F1
#
_cell.length_a   1.000
_cell.length_b   1.000
_cell.length_c   1.000
_cell.angle_alpha   90.00
_cell.angle_beta   90.00
_cell.angle_gamma   90.00
#
_symmetry.space_group_name_H-M   'P 1'
#
loop_
_entity.id
_entity.type
_entity.pdbx_description
1 polymer ?
#
loop_
_entity_poly.entity_id
_entity_poly.type
_entity_poly.pdbx_seq_one_letter_code
_entity_poly.pdbx_strand_id
1 'polypeptide(L)'
;MIAWLAAASCAADAGNFPLFVDVTSTHLPSADLRGLSMDARFADVDQDGDPDLIIANEFRPNILLLNDGSGRFSNVSATHLPQTRRDSEDVGIADFDRDGDLDIVIVSEDDRVNELYLNDGQGRFTDASERLPVTGVSNAVLVEDIDLDGDADILIGNNGQNVVLINDGTGFFSDETAQRLPLLSDVTQDIELGDVDGDGNRDLLVGNEGANRLLLNTGGGVFRDVPTEHLPLITGPEETREADLGDVDGDGDLDILFANVRLFVAGAWRQNRLLINNGQGHFSDETAQRLPADDDQSMDGDFVDIDADGDLDIITANLDSVAGRPANARYRVYANDGQGVFVEATDRFFSPEVTGNGLDIEAVDVNGDAQLDLYLASRGGTDRLLLYRLHDE
;
A
#
# COMPACT_ATOMS: atom_id res chain seq x y z
N MET A 1 -32.68 48.17 -12.91
CA MET A 1 -31.31 48.36 -12.44
C MET A 1 -30.88 47.00 -11.90
N ILE A 2 -30.38 46.15 -12.81
CA ILE A 2 -30.07 44.74 -12.57
C ILE A 2 -28.55 44.69 -12.44
N ALA A 3 -28.06 44.35 -11.26
CA ALA A 3 -26.64 44.15 -11.02
C ALA A 3 -26.27 42.74 -11.47
N TRP A 4 -25.41 42.65 -12.49
CA TRP A 4 -24.67 41.44 -12.80
C TRP A 4 -23.50 41.37 -11.81
N LEU A 5 -23.50 40.36 -10.93
CA LEU A 5 -22.27 39.92 -10.29
C LEU A 5 -21.45 39.22 -11.37
N ALA A 6 -20.33 39.84 -11.73
CA ALA A 6 -19.31 39.20 -12.53
C ALA A 6 -18.74 38.03 -11.75
N ALA A 7 -18.82 36.84 -12.35
CA ALA A 7 -18.00 35.71 -11.94
C ALA A 7 -16.54 36.15 -11.94
N ALA A 8 -15.85 35.94 -10.82
CA ALA A 8 -14.39 35.98 -10.81
C ALA A 8 -13.93 34.88 -11.76
N SER A 9 -13.41 35.29 -12.91
CA SER A 9 -12.69 34.40 -13.81
C SER A 9 -11.49 33.85 -13.05
N CYS A 10 -11.41 32.53 -12.85
CA CYS A 10 -10.14 31.86 -12.64
C CYS A 10 -9.20 32.34 -13.75
N ALA A 11 -8.15 33.05 -13.34
CA ALA A 11 -7.09 33.43 -14.24
C ALA A 11 -6.39 32.14 -14.65
N ALA A 12 -6.61 31.72 -15.89
CA ALA A 12 -5.69 30.83 -16.55
C ALA A 12 -4.37 31.59 -16.77
N ASP A 13 -3.28 30.88 -16.45
CA ASP A 13 -1.94 30.95 -17.05
C ASP A 13 -0.85 31.71 -16.29
N ALA A 14 -0.14 30.95 -15.44
CA ALA A 14 1.28 31.10 -15.14
C ALA A 14 1.89 29.69 -14.86
N GLY A 15 2.46 29.03 -15.88
CA GLY A 15 3.53 28.03 -15.70
C GLY A 15 3.18 26.70 -15.02
N ASN A 16 2.02 26.09 -15.31
CA ASN A 16 1.59 24.81 -14.74
C ASN A 16 2.45 23.63 -15.24
N PHE A 17 3.57 23.35 -14.57
CA PHE A 17 4.28 22.09 -14.75
C PHE A 17 3.76 21.05 -13.73
N PRO A 18 3.80 19.75 -14.04
CA PRO A 18 3.35 18.70 -13.11
C PRO A 18 4.06 18.78 -11.77
N LEU A 19 3.37 18.60 -10.65
CA LEU A 19 3.94 18.74 -9.29
C LEU A 19 5.14 17.83 -9.06
N PHE A 20 5.16 16.64 -9.66
CA PHE A 20 6.24 15.67 -9.53
C PHE A 20 7.15 15.64 -10.75
N VAL A 21 8.44 15.41 -10.52
CA VAL A 21 9.49 15.29 -11.54
C VAL A 21 10.04 13.87 -11.56
N ASP A 22 9.95 13.19 -12.70
CA ASP A 22 10.58 11.89 -12.89
C ASP A 22 12.12 12.04 -12.91
N VAL A 23 12.77 11.52 -11.87
CA VAL A 23 14.23 11.55 -11.72
C VAL A 23 14.87 10.17 -11.87
N THR A 24 14.08 9.16 -12.24
CA THR A 24 14.42 7.73 -12.32
C THR A 24 15.78 7.48 -12.94
N SER A 25 16.03 8.05 -14.12
CA SER A 25 17.26 7.82 -14.90
C SER A 25 18.56 8.25 -14.21
N THR A 26 18.45 9.08 -13.18
CA THR A 26 19.58 9.63 -12.42
C THR A 26 19.65 9.14 -10.99
N HIS A 27 18.55 8.66 -10.41
CA HIS A 27 18.47 8.33 -8.99
C HIS A 27 18.23 6.84 -8.73
N LEU A 28 17.66 6.10 -9.68
CA LEU A 28 17.48 4.66 -9.57
C LEU A 28 18.48 3.89 -10.43
N PRO A 29 18.97 2.72 -9.99
CA PRO A 29 19.72 1.79 -10.82
C PRO A 29 18.76 1.02 -11.75
N SER A 30 18.07 1.72 -12.68
CA SER A 30 16.96 1.17 -13.47
C SER A 30 17.30 -0.09 -14.29
N ALA A 31 18.58 -0.35 -14.53
CA ALA A 31 19.01 -1.58 -15.18
C ALA A 31 18.73 -2.84 -14.35
N ASP A 32 18.64 -2.69 -13.02
CA ASP A 32 18.36 -3.76 -12.06
C ASP A 32 16.85 -3.88 -11.78
N LEU A 33 16.10 -2.78 -11.92
CA LEU A 33 14.64 -2.67 -11.71
C LEU A 33 13.84 -3.00 -12.99
N ARG A 34 13.95 -4.24 -13.47
CA ARG A 34 13.31 -4.68 -14.73
C ARG A 34 11.96 -5.37 -14.55
N GLY A 35 11.07 -4.69 -13.85
CA GLY A 35 9.63 -4.88 -13.97
C GLY A 35 9.09 -6.18 -13.38
N LEU A 36 9.59 -6.63 -12.24
CA LEU A 36 8.99 -7.74 -11.48
C LEU A 36 8.81 -7.37 -10.01
N SER A 37 8.85 -6.07 -9.72
CA SER A 37 8.56 -5.51 -8.41
C SER A 37 7.07 -5.71 -8.17
N MET A 38 6.74 -6.34 -7.04
CA MET A 38 5.37 -6.56 -6.60
C MET A 38 4.98 -5.55 -5.53
N ASP A 39 5.89 -5.33 -4.59
CA ASP A 39 5.74 -4.41 -3.47
C ASP A 39 7.09 -3.76 -3.13
N ALA A 40 7.05 -2.58 -2.52
CA ALA A 40 8.19 -1.83 -2.03
C ALA A 40 7.89 -1.24 -0.66
N ARG A 41 8.92 -1.14 0.18
CA ARG A 41 8.83 -0.45 1.48
C ARG A 41 10.08 0.36 1.75
N PHE A 42 9.91 1.49 2.41
CA PHE A 42 11.01 2.34 2.86
C PHE A 42 11.34 2.15 4.34
N ALA A 43 12.64 2.04 4.65
CA ALA A 43 13.14 1.98 6.02
C ALA A 43 14.63 2.37 6.08
N ASP A 44 15.06 3.02 7.16
CA ASP A 44 16.50 3.25 7.44
C ASP A 44 17.10 1.95 8.00
N VAL A 45 17.65 1.10 7.12
CA VAL A 45 18.14 -0.24 7.51
C VAL A 45 19.61 -0.26 7.90
N ASP A 46 20.36 0.82 7.65
CA ASP A 46 21.76 0.93 8.05
C ASP A 46 22.05 2.04 9.08
N GLN A 47 20.99 2.64 9.62
CA GLN A 47 20.98 3.64 10.70
C GLN A 47 21.74 4.93 10.34
N ASP A 48 21.76 5.30 9.07
CA ASP A 48 22.39 6.55 8.62
C ASP A 48 21.43 7.76 8.62
N GLY A 49 20.14 7.51 8.84
CA GLY A 49 19.08 8.49 8.95
C GLY A 49 18.32 8.76 7.64
N ASP A 50 18.68 8.08 6.55
CA ASP A 50 18.05 8.22 5.24
C ASP A 50 17.19 6.97 4.95
N PRO A 51 15.97 7.11 4.40
CA PRO A 51 15.14 5.94 4.10
C PRO A 51 15.71 5.17 2.90
N ASP A 52 16.02 3.89 3.13
CA ASP A 52 16.40 2.91 2.11
C ASP A 52 15.18 2.20 1.54
N LEU A 53 15.35 1.52 0.41
CA LEU A 53 14.26 0.90 -0.33
C LEU A 53 14.43 -0.62 -0.44
N ILE A 54 13.45 -1.36 0.07
CA ILE A 54 13.33 -2.81 -0.03
C ILE A 54 12.23 -3.13 -1.05
N ILE A 55 12.46 -4.07 -1.96
CA ILE A 55 11.51 -4.42 -3.02
C ILE A 55 11.34 -5.94 -3.09
N ALA A 56 10.11 -6.40 -2.88
CA ALA A 56 9.69 -7.77 -3.17
C ALA A 56 9.63 -8.00 -4.68
N ASN A 57 10.28 -9.06 -5.16
CA ASN A 57 10.30 -9.38 -6.57
C ASN A 57 9.70 -10.76 -6.89
N GLU A 58 8.87 -10.78 -7.93
CA GLU A 58 8.29 -11.98 -8.52
C GLU A 58 9.37 -12.84 -9.21
N PHE A 59 9.55 -14.08 -8.75
CA PHE A 59 10.48 -15.10 -9.26
C PHE A 59 11.96 -14.66 -9.42
N ARG A 60 12.40 -13.65 -8.66
CA ARG A 60 13.77 -13.12 -8.64
C ARG A 60 14.23 -12.85 -7.22
N PRO A 61 15.55 -12.62 -7.00
CA PRO A 61 16.01 -12.11 -5.73
C PRO A 61 15.36 -10.75 -5.45
N ASN A 62 14.93 -10.56 -4.21
CA ASN A 62 14.48 -9.29 -3.67
C ASN A 62 15.63 -8.26 -3.74
N ILE A 63 15.27 -6.98 -3.75
CA ILE A 63 16.19 -5.89 -3.98
C ILE A 63 16.27 -5.01 -2.72
N LEU A 64 17.49 -4.67 -2.33
CA LEU A 64 17.78 -3.62 -1.35
C LEU A 64 18.60 -2.54 -2.04
N LEU A 65 18.08 -1.32 -2.00
CA LEU A 65 18.76 -0.13 -2.47
C LEU A 65 19.03 0.81 -1.30
N LEU A 66 20.31 1.15 -1.08
CA LEU A 66 20.65 2.15 -0.08
C LEU A 66 20.55 3.56 -0.67
N ASN A 67 19.95 4.46 0.09
CA ASN A 67 19.90 5.88 -0.22
C ASN A 67 21.23 6.57 0.19
N ASP A 68 21.53 7.73 -0.39
CA ASP A 68 22.70 8.54 0.01
C ASP A 68 22.30 9.88 0.67
N GLY A 69 21.03 9.95 1.08
CA GLY A 69 20.37 11.13 1.65
C GLY A 69 19.95 12.19 0.62
N SER A 70 20.22 11.98 -0.67
CA SER A 70 19.76 12.85 -1.75
C SER A 70 18.70 12.22 -2.64
N GLY A 71 18.12 11.10 -2.20
CA GLY A 71 17.22 10.27 -3.00
C GLY A 71 17.93 9.49 -4.09
N ARG A 72 19.27 9.36 -4.05
CA ARG A 72 20.05 8.58 -5.04
C ARG A 72 20.37 7.22 -4.47
N PHE A 73 19.85 6.20 -5.14
CA PHE A 73 19.88 4.83 -4.68
C PHE A 73 20.98 3.98 -5.33
N SER A 74 21.58 3.11 -4.52
CA SER A 74 22.60 2.14 -4.95
C SER A 74 22.17 0.71 -4.61
N ASN A 75 22.18 -0.18 -5.61
CA ASN A 75 21.81 -1.59 -5.39
C ASN A 75 22.91 -2.36 -4.65
N VAL A 76 22.61 -2.82 -3.44
CA VAL A 76 23.53 -3.60 -2.58
C VAL A 76 23.11 -5.06 -2.38
N SER A 77 21.95 -5.44 -2.93
CA SER A 77 21.26 -6.72 -2.75
C SER A 77 22.19 -7.93 -2.77
N ALA A 78 23.08 -8.03 -3.76
CA ALA A 78 23.95 -9.19 -3.97
C ALA A 78 24.88 -9.52 -2.77
N THR A 79 25.06 -8.57 -1.85
CA THR A 79 25.92 -8.72 -0.67
C THR A 79 25.17 -8.54 0.65
N HIS A 80 23.95 -7.99 0.62
CA HIS A 80 23.19 -7.58 1.80
C HIS A 80 21.90 -8.38 1.97
N LEU A 81 21.41 -9.06 0.93
CA LEU A 81 20.24 -9.92 1.00
C LEU A 81 20.56 -11.37 0.58
N PRO A 82 19.92 -12.37 1.20
CA PRO A 82 19.86 -13.72 0.64
C PRO A 82 19.35 -13.69 -0.81
N GLN A 83 20.08 -14.36 -1.71
CA GLN A 83 19.79 -14.34 -3.15
C GLN A 83 18.87 -15.49 -3.55
N THR A 84 17.74 -15.63 -2.85
CA THR A 84 16.68 -16.59 -3.16
C THR A 84 15.92 -16.14 -4.41
N ARG A 85 15.09 -17.02 -4.96
CA ARG A 85 14.22 -16.69 -6.10
C ARG A 85 12.85 -17.20 -5.72
N ARG A 86 12.08 -16.32 -5.11
CA ARG A 86 10.73 -16.59 -4.66
C ARG A 86 9.74 -15.78 -5.46
N ASP A 87 8.50 -16.20 -5.38
CA ASP A 87 7.34 -15.42 -5.79
C ASP A 87 6.95 -14.46 -4.67
N SER A 88 7.81 -13.46 -4.43
CA SER A 88 7.64 -12.54 -3.30
C SER A 88 6.56 -11.51 -3.61
N GLU A 89 5.62 -11.33 -2.70
CA GLU A 89 4.45 -10.47 -2.91
C GLU A 89 4.51 -9.17 -2.11
N ASP A 90 4.82 -9.24 -0.81
CA ASP A 90 4.71 -8.09 0.11
C ASP A 90 5.81 -8.15 1.20
N VAL A 91 6.16 -6.99 1.76
CA VAL A 91 7.24 -6.76 2.73
C VAL A 91 6.71 -6.14 4.03
N GLY A 92 7.01 -6.79 5.15
CA GLY A 92 6.82 -6.25 6.50
C GLY A 92 8.15 -5.90 7.16
N ILE A 93 8.20 -4.82 7.94
CA ILE A 93 9.43 -4.30 8.56
C ILE A 93 9.19 -4.01 10.04
N ALA A 94 10.04 -4.54 10.92
CA ALA A 94 10.12 -4.16 12.33
C ALA A 94 11.42 -4.67 12.97
N ASP A 95 11.75 -4.18 14.16
CA ASP A 95 12.78 -4.79 15.03
C ASP A 95 12.15 -6.01 15.74
N PHE A 96 12.32 -7.21 15.16
CA PHE A 96 11.64 -8.41 15.66
C PHE A 96 12.37 -9.06 16.85
N ASP A 97 13.66 -8.83 17.03
CA ASP A 97 14.43 -9.43 18.13
C ASP A 97 14.95 -8.43 19.20
N ARG A 98 14.48 -7.17 19.11
CA ARG A 98 14.73 -6.07 20.04
C ARG A 98 16.20 -5.71 20.17
N ASP A 99 16.97 -5.86 19.10
CA ASP A 99 18.38 -5.46 19.08
C ASP A 99 18.60 -4.01 18.62
N GLY A 100 17.54 -3.36 18.12
CA GLY A 100 17.51 -1.98 17.67
C GLY A 100 17.67 -1.82 16.16
N ASP A 101 17.83 -2.91 15.41
CA ASP A 101 17.99 -2.92 13.97
C ASP A 101 16.68 -3.36 13.30
N LEU A 102 16.27 -2.68 12.22
CA LEU A 102 15.04 -3.07 11.51
C LEU A 102 15.28 -4.34 10.69
N ASP A 103 14.51 -5.37 10.98
CA ASP A 103 14.43 -6.65 10.28
C ASP A 103 13.32 -6.62 9.24
N ILE A 104 13.30 -7.65 8.36
CA ILE A 104 12.27 -7.76 7.32
C ILE A 104 11.64 -9.16 7.29
N VAL A 105 10.33 -9.19 7.06
CA VAL A 105 9.58 -10.38 6.66
C VAL A 105 9.08 -10.18 5.23
N ILE A 106 9.22 -11.20 4.39
CA ILE A 106 8.71 -11.19 3.01
C ILE A 106 7.82 -12.40 2.82
N VAL A 107 6.60 -12.18 2.37
CA VAL A 107 5.64 -13.26 2.08
C VAL A 107 5.71 -13.69 0.62
N SER A 108 5.29 -14.92 0.34
CA SER A 108 5.35 -15.45 -1.03
C SER A 108 4.16 -16.31 -1.43
N GLU A 109 3.73 -16.19 -2.69
CA GLU A 109 2.55 -16.87 -3.22
C GLU A 109 2.84 -18.33 -3.63
N ASP A 110 3.51 -18.55 -4.77
CA ASP A 110 3.59 -19.89 -5.38
C ASP A 110 4.48 -20.88 -4.62
N ASP A 111 5.60 -20.41 -4.07
CA ASP A 111 6.61 -21.24 -3.40
C ASP A 111 6.19 -21.71 -2.00
N ARG A 112 5.20 -21.02 -1.41
CA ARG A 112 4.68 -21.25 -0.06
C ARG A 112 5.70 -21.15 1.06
N VAL A 113 6.70 -20.31 0.90
CA VAL A 113 7.76 -20.10 1.89
C VAL A 113 7.86 -18.62 2.15
N ASN A 114 7.43 -18.20 3.34
CA ASN A 114 7.65 -16.84 3.83
C ASN A 114 9.08 -16.76 4.39
N GLU A 115 9.72 -15.62 4.21
CA GLU A 115 11.13 -15.40 4.53
C GLU A 115 11.24 -14.37 5.66
N LEU A 116 11.99 -14.68 6.71
CA LEU A 116 12.34 -13.74 7.79
C LEU A 116 13.84 -13.49 7.74
N TYR A 117 14.23 -12.23 7.63
CA TYR A 117 15.63 -11.84 7.59
C TYR A 117 15.99 -10.85 8.69
N LEU A 118 17.01 -11.20 9.48
CA LEU A 118 17.51 -10.36 10.56
C LEU A 118 18.65 -9.48 10.10
N ASN A 119 18.60 -8.21 10.47
CA ASN A 119 19.60 -7.21 10.12
C ASN A 119 20.79 -7.25 11.10
N ASP A 120 21.94 -6.71 10.69
CA ASP A 120 23.14 -6.57 11.53
C ASP A 120 23.44 -5.11 11.92
N GLY A 121 22.45 -4.23 11.70
CA GLY A 121 22.54 -2.79 11.91
C GLY A 121 23.31 -2.06 10.82
N GLN A 122 23.67 -2.74 9.73
CA GLN A 122 24.35 -2.16 8.56
C GLN A 122 23.66 -2.56 7.26
N GLY A 123 22.36 -2.86 7.35
CA GLY A 123 21.54 -3.36 6.26
C GLY A 123 21.96 -4.74 5.74
N ARG A 124 22.73 -5.56 6.48
CA ARG A 124 23.05 -6.94 6.04
C ARG A 124 22.16 -7.95 6.72
N PHE A 125 21.36 -8.59 5.89
CA PHE A 125 20.31 -9.49 6.30
C PHE A 125 20.78 -10.95 6.30
N THR A 126 20.44 -11.67 7.36
CA THR A 126 20.67 -13.11 7.52
C THR A 126 19.35 -13.87 7.58
N ASP A 127 19.27 -14.98 6.85
CA ASP A 127 18.11 -15.88 6.87
C ASP A 127 17.85 -16.48 8.26
N ALA A 128 16.67 -16.20 8.80
CA ALA A 128 16.10 -16.72 10.03
C ALA A 128 14.69 -17.30 9.80
N SER A 129 14.36 -17.68 8.57
CA SER A 129 13.00 -18.13 8.19
C SER A 129 12.54 -19.38 8.93
N GLU A 130 13.44 -20.15 9.55
CA GLU A 130 13.07 -21.27 10.42
C GLU A 130 12.31 -20.86 11.69
N ARG A 131 12.27 -19.55 12.01
CA ARG A 131 11.55 -18.99 13.15
C ARG A 131 10.07 -18.71 12.86
N LEU A 132 9.64 -18.81 11.61
CA LEU A 132 8.24 -18.73 11.21
C LEU A 132 7.61 -20.15 11.25
N PRO A 133 6.59 -20.41 12.10
CA PRO A 133 6.03 -21.76 12.27
C PRO A 133 4.99 -22.13 11.21
N VAL A 134 4.92 -21.39 10.09
CA VAL A 134 3.87 -21.52 9.08
C VAL A 134 4.42 -21.48 7.65
N THR A 135 3.64 -22.02 6.73
CA THR A 135 3.83 -21.93 5.28
C THR A 135 2.44 -21.69 4.68
N GLY A 136 2.32 -20.89 3.63
CA GLY A 136 1.02 -20.54 3.05
C GLY A 136 1.19 -19.99 1.65
N VAL A 137 0.09 -19.85 0.91
CA VAL A 137 0.07 -19.04 -0.31
C VAL A 137 -0.25 -17.64 0.16
N SER A 138 0.77 -16.81 0.36
CA SER A 138 0.68 -15.56 1.10
C SER A 138 0.87 -14.38 0.17
N ASN A 139 -0.06 -13.40 0.24
CA ASN A 139 -0.09 -12.24 -0.66
C ASN A 139 0.13 -10.91 0.07
N ALA A 140 -0.15 -10.85 1.37
CA ALA A 140 -0.02 -9.64 2.16
C ALA A 140 0.53 -9.93 3.56
N VAL A 141 1.22 -8.97 4.14
CA VAL A 141 1.82 -9.03 5.47
C VAL A 141 1.73 -7.68 6.17
N LEU A 142 1.19 -7.69 7.39
CA LEU A 142 1.13 -6.52 8.26
C LEU A 142 1.87 -6.81 9.56
N VAL A 143 2.59 -5.81 10.07
CA VAL A 143 3.40 -5.91 11.28
C VAL A 143 2.92 -4.90 12.33
N GLU A 144 2.46 -5.39 13.48
CA GLU A 144 1.99 -4.57 14.61
C GLU A 144 2.09 -5.35 15.92
N ASP A 145 2.11 -4.69 17.07
CA ASP A 145 1.96 -5.31 18.40
C ASP A 145 0.50 -5.74 18.62
N ILE A 146 0.15 -6.95 18.14
CA ILE A 146 -1.24 -7.43 18.08
C ILE A 146 -1.75 -7.79 19.47
N ASP A 147 -0.88 -8.28 20.34
CA ASP A 147 -1.26 -8.72 21.69
C ASP A 147 -0.95 -7.75 22.83
N LEU A 148 -0.38 -6.60 22.50
CA LEU A 148 -0.10 -5.48 23.38
C LEU A 148 0.97 -5.79 24.43
N ASP A 149 1.93 -6.66 24.10
CA ASP A 149 3.08 -6.98 24.95
C ASP A 149 4.34 -6.17 24.64
N GLY A 150 4.29 -5.37 23.57
CA GLY A 150 5.35 -4.47 23.11
C GLY A 150 6.32 -5.11 22.11
N ASP A 151 6.02 -6.30 21.59
CA ASP A 151 6.74 -6.95 20.50
C ASP A 151 6.00 -6.78 19.17
N ALA A 152 6.75 -6.64 18.07
CA ALA A 152 6.15 -6.64 16.75
C ALA A 152 5.72 -8.06 16.37
N ASP A 153 4.42 -8.24 16.14
CA ASP A 153 3.79 -9.47 15.65
C ASP A 153 3.53 -9.40 14.14
N ILE A 154 3.10 -10.51 13.55
CA ILE A 154 2.87 -10.61 12.11
C ILE A 154 1.45 -11.12 11.82
N LEU A 155 0.72 -10.41 10.96
CA LEU A 155 -0.51 -10.87 10.33
C LEU A 155 -0.23 -11.17 8.85
N ILE A 156 -0.70 -12.31 8.35
CA ILE A 156 -0.48 -12.73 6.96
C ILE A 156 -1.81 -12.97 6.25
N GLY A 157 -2.03 -12.26 5.15
CA GLY A 157 -3.11 -12.48 4.19
C GLY A 157 -2.79 -13.66 3.27
N ASN A 158 -3.70 -14.64 3.18
CA ASN A 158 -3.48 -15.88 2.45
C ASN A 158 -4.59 -16.18 1.44
N ASN A 159 -4.26 -17.01 0.44
CA ASN A 159 -5.23 -17.84 -0.25
C ASN A 159 -5.63 -19.03 0.66
N GLY A 160 -6.63 -18.80 1.49
CA GLY A 160 -7.08 -19.72 2.54
C GLY A 160 -7.31 -18.99 3.86
N GLN A 161 -6.84 -19.59 4.95
CA GLN A 161 -6.93 -18.98 6.28
C GLN A 161 -5.80 -17.96 6.45
N ASN A 162 -6.16 -16.72 6.77
CA ASN A 162 -5.20 -15.70 7.22
C ASN A 162 -4.58 -16.11 8.55
N VAL A 163 -3.34 -15.71 8.79
CA VAL A 163 -2.54 -16.19 9.93
C VAL A 163 -2.16 -15.04 10.85
N VAL A 164 -2.13 -15.30 12.16
CA VAL A 164 -1.55 -14.39 13.16
C VAL A 164 -0.41 -15.11 13.88
N LEU A 165 0.77 -14.52 13.82
CA LEU A 165 1.99 -15.01 14.44
C LEU A 165 2.42 -14.05 15.56
N ILE A 166 2.51 -14.55 16.78
CA ILE A 166 2.92 -13.77 17.94
C ILE A 166 4.40 -13.99 18.23
N ASN A 167 5.13 -12.89 18.36
CA ASN A 167 6.56 -12.86 18.64
C ASN A 167 6.83 -13.01 20.14
N ASP A 168 7.89 -13.71 20.52
CA ASP A 168 8.33 -13.82 21.92
C ASP A 168 9.33 -12.72 22.36
N GLY A 169 9.55 -11.75 21.47
CA GLY A 169 10.49 -10.65 21.59
C GLY A 169 11.94 -11.01 21.36
N THR A 170 12.20 -12.17 20.77
CA THR A 170 13.51 -12.61 20.29
C THR A 170 13.48 -13.00 18.81
N GLY A 171 12.43 -12.59 18.09
CA GLY A 171 12.19 -12.93 16.69
C GLY A 171 11.76 -14.38 16.48
N PHE A 172 11.28 -15.07 17.52
CA PHE A 172 10.69 -16.40 17.42
C PHE A 172 9.17 -16.32 17.53
N PHE A 173 8.48 -16.90 16.55
CA PHE A 173 7.04 -16.73 16.41
C PHE A 173 6.24 -17.98 16.79
N SER A 174 5.05 -17.76 17.32
CA SER A 174 4.04 -18.77 17.62
C SER A 174 2.78 -18.52 16.79
N ASP A 175 2.25 -19.57 16.14
CA ASP A 175 0.96 -19.48 15.45
C ASP A 175 -0.20 -19.43 16.46
N GLU A 176 -0.86 -18.28 16.56
CA GLU A 176 -2.04 -18.04 17.41
C GLU A 176 -3.31 -17.78 16.60
N THR A 177 -3.32 -18.16 15.32
CA THR A 177 -4.43 -17.92 14.39
C THR A 177 -5.77 -18.38 14.95
N ALA A 178 -5.85 -19.59 15.52
CA ALA A 178 -7.11 -20.15 16.01
C ALA A 178 -7.65 -19.46 17.28
N GLN A 179 -6.80 -18.69 17.96
CA GLN A 179 -7.13 -17.94 19.17
C GLN A 179 -7.62 -16.54 18.82
N ARG A 180 -7.10 -15.98 17.72
CA ARG A 180 -7.23 -14.57 17.36
C ARG A 180 -8.16 -14.31 16.18
N LEU A 181 -8.23 -15.24 15.23
CA LEU A 181 -9.07 -15.11 14.04
C LEU A 181 -10.20 -16.15 14.00
N PRO A 182 -11.37 -15.78 13.45
CA PRO A 182 -12.37 -16.76 13.05
C PRO A 182 -11.83 -17.65 11.93
N LEU A 183 -12.30 -18.90 11.88
CA LEU A 183 -11.97 -19.81 10.78
C LEU A 183 -12.68 -19.36 9.49
N LEU A 184 -11.94 -18.71 8.61
CA LEU A 184 -12.37 -18.20 7.31
C LEU A 184 -11.43 -18.74 6.21
N SER A 185 -11.95 -18.88 5.00
CA SER A 185 -11.19 -19.40 3.87
C SER A 185 -11.54 -18.58 2.65
N ASP A 186 -10.93 -17.40 2.58
CA ASP A 186 -11.10 -16.45 1.50
C ASP A 186 -9.80 -16.42 0.65
N VAL A 187 -9.78 -15.63 -0.40
CA VAL A 187 -8.55 -15.39 -1.19
C VAL A 187 -8.15 -13.95 -0.91
N THR A 188 -7.36 -13.77 0.14
CA THR A 188 -6.91 -12.46 0.59
C THR A 188 -5.81 -11.95 -0.32
N GLN A 189 -5.94 -10.69 -0.72
CA GLN A 189 -4.95 -9.96 -1.49
C GLN A 189 -4.27 -8.91 -0.64
N ASP A 190 -4.99 -8.30 0.30
CA ASP A 190 -4.47 -7.26 1.17
C ASP A 190 -5.21 -7.21 2.54
N ILE A 191 -4.55 -6.65 3.55
CA ILE A 191 -4.96 -6.52 4.95
C ILE A 191 -4.51 -5.18 5.55
N GLU A 192 -5.40 -4.51 6.28
CA GLU A 192 -5.07 -3.24 6.95
C GLU A 192 -5.62 -3.19 8.38
N LEU A 193 -4.96 -2.43 9.27
CA LEU A 193 -5.37 -2.27 10.68
C LEU A 193 -5.70 -0.81 11.03
N GLY A 194 -6.93 -0.55 11.47
CA GLY A 194 -7.34 0.77 11.97
C GLY A 194 -8.49 0.72 12.96
N ASP A 195 -8.54 1.66 13.90
CA ASP A 195 -9.65 1.78 14.87
C ASP A 195 -10.85 2.41 14.16
N VAL A 196 -11.76 1.58 13.63
CA VAL A 196 -12.89 2.07 12.82
C VAL A 196 -14.16 2.28 13.63
N ASP A 197 -14.22 1.79 14.87
CA ASP A 197 -15.38 1.95 15.75
C ASP A 197 -15.14 2.85 16.98
N GLY A 198 -13.93 3.39 17.10
CA GLY A 198 -13.53 4.39 18.10
C GLY A 198 -13.37 3.80 19.51
N ASP A 199 -13.19 2.48 19.63
CA ASP A 199 -13.04 1.79 20.90
C ASP A 199 -11.58 1.72 21.41
N GLY A 200 -10.64 2.15 20.58
CA GLY A 200 -9.21 2.20 20.85
C GLY A 200 -8.46 0.91 20.50
N ASN A 201 -9.12 -0.12 19.98
CA ASN A 201 -8.49 -1.31 19.41
C ASN A 201 -8.50 -1.19 17.88
N ARG A 202 -7.37 -1.48 17.23
CA ARG A 202 -7.35 -1.52 15.76
C ARG A 202 -8.05 -2.76 15.24
N ASP A 203 -8.95 -2.55 14.28
CA ASP A 203 -9.76 -3.54 13.60
C ASP A 203 -9.12 -3.96 12.27
N LEU A 204 -9.43 -5.18 11.82
CA LEU A 204 -8.84 -5.76 10.61
C LEU A 204 -9.76 -5.60 9.40
N LEU A 205 -9.30 -4.86 8.41
CA LEU A 205 -9.85 -4.80 7.06
C LEU A 205 -9.19 -5.86 6.19
N VAL A 206 -9.96 -6.52 5.32
CA VAL A 206 -9.42 -7.56 4.42
C VAL A 206 -9.96 -7.37 3.01
N GLY A 207 -9.07 -7.08 2.06
CA GLY A 207 -9.31 -7.08 0.63
C GLY A 207 -9.21 -8.50 0.05
N ASN A 208 -10.23 -8.94 -0.70
CA ASN A 208 -10.30 -10.30 -1.23
C ASN A 208 -10.62 -10.37 -2.73
N GLU A 209 -10.26 -11.49 -3.36
CA GLU A 209 -10.87 -11.94 -4.62
C GLU A 209 -12.29 -12.47 -4.38
N GLY A 210 -13.19 -11.59 -3.96
CA GLY A 210 -14.53 -11.94 -3.54
C GLY A 210 -15.08 -10.91 -2.56
N ALA A 211 -15.85 -11.37 -1.57
CA ALA A 211 -16.37 -10.46 -0.56
C ALA A 211 -15.24 -10.00 0.38
N ASN A 212 -15.03 -8.68 0.48
CA ASN A 212 -14.16 -8.08 1.48
C ASN A 212 -14.72 -8.30 2.89
N ARG A 213 -13.85 -8.23 3.90
CA ARG A 213 -14.22 -8.44 5.30
C ARG A 213 -13.81 -7.25 6.15
N LEU A 214 -14.57 -7.03 7.21
CA LEU A 214 -14.17 -6.24 8.35
C LEU A 214 -14.28 -7.15 9.57
N LEU A 215 -13.24 -7.20 10.40
CA LEU A 215 -13.23 -7.97 11.64
C LEU A 215 -12.90 -7.01 12.78
N LEU A 216 -13.85 -6.82 13.69
CA LEU A 216 -13.63 -5.94 14.84
C LEU A 216 -12.78 -6.63 15.89
N ASN A 217 -11.80 -5.91 16.42
CA ASN A 217 -10.92 -6.35 17.48
C ASN A 217 -11.63 -6.18 18.83
N THR A 218 -11.98 -7.30 19.44
CA THR A 218 -12.69 -7.33 20.74
C THR A 218 -11.78 -7.08 21.94
N GLY A 219 -10.53 -6.67 21.69
CA GLY A 219 -9.48 -6.39 22.64
C GLY A 219 -8.40 -7.48 22.68
N GLY A 220 -7.14 -7.04 22.82
CA GLY A 220 -5.97 -7.93 22.91
C GLY A 220 -5.71 -8.74 21.64
N GLY A 221 -6.07 -8.19 20.48
CA GLY A 221 -5.82 -8.82 19.17
C GLY A 221 -6.72 -10.02 18.89
N VAL A 222 -7.97 -10.02 19.38
CA VAL A 222 -8.95 -11.07 19.13
C VAL A 222 -10.07 -10.53 18.26
N PHE A 223 -10.12 -10.98 17.02
CA PHE A 223 -10.96 -10.42 15.97
C PHE A 223 -12.26 -11.21 15.77
N ARG A 224 -13.33 -10.48 15.41
CA ARG A 224 -14.64 -11.05 15.09
C ARG A 224 -15.18 -10.46 13.79
N ASP A 225 -15.48 -11.34 12.84
CA ASP A 225 -16.17 -10.99 11.58
C ASP A 225 -17.52 -10.30 11.87
N VAL A 226 -17.73 -9.14 11.22
CA VAL A 226 -18.98 -8.37 11.34
C VAL A 226 -19.97 -8.69 10.23
N PRO A 227 -21.29 -8.54 10.49
CA PRO A 227 -22.28 -8.69 9.44
C PRO A 227 -22.16 -7.59 8.38
N THR A 228 -22.72 -7.85 7.21
CA THR A 228 -22.70 -6.95 6.03
C THR A 228 -23.42 -5.61 6.21
N GLU A 229 -24.01 -5.36 7.37
CA GLU A 229 -24.58 -4.07 7.77
C GLU A 229 -23.51 -3.09 8.31
N HIS A 230 -22.33 -3.60 8.67
CA HIS A 230 -21.15 -2.82 8.98
C HIS A 230 -20.34 -2.53 7.72
N LEU A 231 -20.08 -3.56 6.91
CA LEU A 231 -19.39 -3.44 5.62
C LEU A 231 -20.35 -3.81 4.47
N PRO A 232 -20.90 -2.83 3.73
CA PRO A 232 -21.85 -3.10 2.66
C PRO A 232 -21.17 -3.84 1.50
N LEU A 233 -21.72 -5.01 1.15
CA LEU A 233 -21.28 -5.79 -0.01
C LEU A 233 -21.94 -5.28 -1.30
N ILE A 234 -21.23 -5.35 -2.43
CA ILE A 234 -21.81 -5.10 -3.74
C ILE A 234 -22.64 -6.29 -4.25
N THR A 235 -23.57 -6.00 -5.16
CA THR A 235 -24.46 -7.03 -5.75
C THR A 235 -23.80 -7.90 -6.82
N GLY A 236 -22.64 -7.47 -7.32
CA GLY A 236 -21.81 -8.20 -8.30
C GLY A 236 -20.61 -8.86 -7.63
N PRO A 237 -19.83 -9.65 -8.38
CA PRO A 237 -18.51 -10.06 -7.92
C PRO A 237 -17.58 -8.85 -7.78
N GLU A 238 -16.64 -8.96 -6.86
CA GLU A 238 -15.62 -7.99 -6.51
C GLU A 238 -14.25 -8.69 -6.56
N GLU A 239 -13.21 -7.94 -6.89
CA GLU A 239 -11.83 -8.41 -6.90
C GLU A 239 -10.97 -7.25 -6.46
N THR A 240 -10.78 -7.16 -5.15
CA THR A 240 -9.97 -6.13 -4.51
C THR A 240 -8.52 -6.58 -4.47
N ARG A 241 -7.61 -5.67 -4.79
CA ARG A 241 -6.17 -5.89 -4.70
C ARG A 241 -5.56 -5.20 -3.51
N GLU A 242 -6.02 -3.98 -3.23
CA GLU A 242 -5.57 -3.15 -2.12
C GLU A 242 -6.77 -2.58 -1.35
N ALA A 243 -6.60 -2.40 -0.06
CA ALA A 243 -7.53 -1.72 0.82
C ALA A 243 -6.77 -0.73 1.71
N ASP A 244 -7.23 0.52 1.74
CA ASP A 244 -6.58 1.56 2.55
C ASP A 244 -7.59 2.27 3.47
N LEU A 245 -7.08 2.79 4.60
CA LEU A 245 -7.83 3.48 5.65
C LEU A 245 -7.36 4.93 5.82
N GLY A 246 -8.30 5.89 5.75
CA GLY A 246 -8.00 7.30 5.97
C GLY A 246 -9.23 8.15 6.23
N ASP A 247 -9.10 9.22 7.01
CA ASP A 247 -10.16 10.22 7.21
C ASP A 247 -10.19 11.17 6.01
N VAL A 248 -11.11 10.94 5.05
CA VAL A 248 -11.13 11.71 3.81
C VAL A 248 -12.06 12.91 3.85
N ASP A 249 -13.00 12.98 4.79
CA ASP A 249 -13.95 14.09 4.90
C ASP A 249 -13.80 14.96 6.15
N GLY A 250 -12.78 14.68 6.96
CA GLY A 250 -12.30 15.49 8.07
C GLY A 250 -13.18 15.39 9.30
N ASP A 251 -13.95 14.32 9.45
CA ASP A 251 -14.83 14.09 10.59
C ASP A 251 -14.16 13.34 11.76
N GLY A 252 -12.94 12.82 11.53
CA GLY A 252 -12.09 12.15 12.49
C GLY A 252 -12.25 10.63 12.52
N ASP A 253 -13.08 10.06 11.64
CA ASP A 253 -13.30 8.63 11.53
C ASP A 253 -12.57 8.07 10.30
N LEU A 254 -12.00 6.85 10.40
CA LEU A 254 -11.32 6.23 9.27
C LEU A 254 -12.33 5.71 8.23
N ASP A 255 -12.20 6.15 6.98
CA ASP A 255 -12.92 5.69 5.80
C ASP A 255 -12.12 4.62 5.05
N ILE A 256 -12.77 3.91 4.12
CA ILE A 256 -12.15 2.80 3.36
C ILE A 256 -12.08 3.12 1.87
N LEU A 257 -10.91 2.91 1.27
CA LEU A 257 -10.73 2.70 -0.17
C LEU A 257 -10.55 1.21 -0.47
N PHE A 258 -11.22 0.70 -1.51
CA PHE A 258 -10.88 -0.59 -2.12
C PHE A 258 -10.45 -0.37 -3.56
N ALA A 259 -9.20 -0.70 -3.88
CA ALA A 259 -8.66 -0.72 -5.24
C ALA A 259 -9.10 -2.01 -5.95
N ASN A 260 -9.84 -1.86 -7.04
CA ASN A 260 -10.52 -2.99 -7.68
C ASN A 260 -9.99 -3.28 -9.08
N VAL A 261 -10.00 -4.57 -9.42
CA VAL A 261 -9.59 -5.07 -10.74
C VAL A 261 -10.62 -6.04 -11.33
N ARG A 262 -10.29 -6.60 -12.50
CA ARG A 262 -10.95 -7.78 -13.06
C ARG A 262 -9.91 -8.62 -13.78
N LEU A 263 -9.13 -9.39 -13.04
CA LEU A 263 -8.07 -10.24 -13.56
C LEU A 263 -8.44 -11.72 -13.43
N PHE A 264 -8.79 -12.16 -12.22
CA PHE A 264 -9.06 -13.56 -11.92
C PHE A 264 -10.53 -13.84 -11.58
N VAL A 265 -11.29 -12.83 -11.16
CA VAL A 265 -12.72 -12.96 -10.85
C VAL A 265 -13.57 -12.50 -12.04
N ALA A 266 -14.12 -13.48 -12.76
CA ALA A 266 -14.93 -13.21 -13.95
C ALA A 266 -16.15 -12.32 -13.64
N GLY A 267 -16.18 -11.15 -14.27
CA GLY A 267 -17.28 -10.19 -14.11
C GLY A 267 -17.12 -9.22 -12.94
N ALA A 268 -16.00 -9.25 -12.20
CA ALA A 268 -15.73 -8.34 -11.08
C ALA A 268 -15.88 -6.88 -11.47
N TRP A 269 -16.44 -6.04 -10.62
CA TRP A 269 -16.52 -4.61 -10.91
C TRP A 269 -15.15 -3.98 -10.70
N ARG A 270 -14.73 -3.15 -11.67
CA ARG A 270 -13.42 -2.50 -11.70
C ARG A 270 -13.37 -1.14 -11.02
N GLN A 271 -14.54 -0.55 -10.80
CA GLN A 271 -14.66 0.72 -10.09
C GLN A 271 -14.09 0.53 -8.68
N ASN A 272 -13.06 1.31 -8.33
CA ASN A 272 -12.61 1.44 -6.95
C ASN A 272 -13.77 1.94 -6.09
N ARG A 273 -13.83 1.50 -4.84
CA ARG A 273 -14.93 1.86 -3.93
C ARG A 273 -14.44 2.72 -2.79
N LEU A 274 -15.22 3.75 -2.47
CA LEU A 274 -15.00 4.62 -1.32
C LEU A 274 -16.19 4.46 -0.36
N LEU A 275 -15.89 4.01 0.85
CA LEU A 275 -16.87 3.72 1.89
C LEU A 275 -16.64 4.66 3.06
N ILE A 276 -17.67 5.42 3.42
CA ILE A 276 -17.61 6.44 4.47
C ILE A 276 -18.10 5.87 5.79
N ASN A 277 -17.33 6.07 6.84
CA ASN A 277 -17.63 5.62 8.19
C ASN A 277 -18.58 6.58 8.90
N ASN A 278 -19.14 6.16 10.02
CA ASN A 278 -19.97 6.99 10.89
C ASN A 278 -19.43 7.06 12.33
N GLY A 279 -18.16 6.67 12.51
CA GLY A 279 -17.46 6.60 13.79
C GLY A 279 -17.86 5.44 14.68
N GLN A 280 -18.55 4.43 14.13
CA GLN A 280 -19.01 3.25 14.87
C GLN A 280 -18.74 1.95 14.09
N GLY A 281 -17.82 1.96 13.14
CA GLY A 281 -17.51 0.84 12.26
C GLY A 281 -18.69 0.45 11.37
N HIS A 282 -19.54 1.41 11.00
CA HIS A 282 -20.66 1.22 10.08
C HIS A 282 -20.47 2.08 8.85
N PHE A 283 -20.14 1.42 7.74
CA PHE A 283 -19.77 2.05 6.50
C PHE A 283 -20.96 2.20 5.53
N SER A 284 -20.96 3.30 4.80
CA SER A 284 -21.85 3.55 3.66
C SER A 284 -21.04 3.64 2.38
N ASP A 285 -21.42 2.88 1.35
CA ASP A 285 -20.81 3.01 0.03
C ASP A 285 -21.27 4.33 -0.62
N GLU A 286 -20.37 5.31 -0.65
CA GLU A 286 -20.60 6.64 -1.22
C GLU A 286 -19.79 6.87 -2.51
N THR A 287 -19.29 5.80 -3.11
CA THR A 287 -18.45 5.82 -4.32
C THR A 287 -19.04 6.70 -5.42
N ALA A 288 -20.33 6.55 -5.73
CA ALA A 288 -20.96 7.28 -6.83
C ALA A 288 -21.17 8.78 -6.56
N GLN A 289 -21.12 9.19 -5.29
CA GLN A 289 -21.27 10.58 -4.86
C GLN A 289 -19.91 11.29 -4.82
N ARG A 290 -18.86 10.54 -4.45
CA ARG A 290 -17.57 11.09 -4.02
C ARG A 290 -16.41 10.78 -4.97
N LEU A 291 -16.46 9.68 -5.71
CA LEU A 291 -15.38 9.28 -6.62
C LEU A 291 -15.84 9.35 -8.08
N PRO A 292 -15.03 9.91 -9.00
CA PRO A 292 -15.34 9.88 -10.43
C PRO A 292 -15.47 8.44 -10.94
N ALA A 293 -16.48 8.22 -11.79
CA ALA A 293 -16.64 6.91 -12.40
C ALA A 293 -15.52 6.60 -13.40
N ASP A 294 -14.82 5.50 -13.19
CA ASP A 294 -13.81 4.97 -14.09
C ASP A 294 -14.02 3.46 -14.36
N ASP A 295 -13.07 2.85 -15.06
CA ASP A 295 -13.13 1.43 -15.41
C ASP A 295 -11.71 0.85 -15.50
N ASP A 296 -10.79 1.39 -14.70
CA ASP A 296 -9.38 1.01 -14.67
C ASP A 296 -9.16 -0.24 -13.81
N GLN A 297 -7.93 -0.72 -13.73
CA GLN A 297 -7.58 -1.88 -12.93
C GLN A 297 -6.52 -1.47 -11.93
N SER A 298 -6.98 -0.95 -10.81
CA SER A 298 -6.12 -0.48 -9.74
C SER A 298 -5.59 -1.69 -8.97
N MET A 299 -4.32 -2.02 -9.16
CA MET A 299 -3.65 -3.02 -8.33
C MET A 299 -3.40 -2.49 -6.93
N ASP A 300 -3.30 -1.19 -6.83
CA ASP A 300 -2.96 -0.48 -5.62
C ASP A 300 -3.61 0.91 -5.64
N GLY A 301 -3.86 1.46 -4.47
CA GLY A 301 -4.24 2.85 -4.31
C GLY A 301 -4.31 3.32 -2.86
N ASP A 302 -3.64 4.44 -2.63
CA ASP A 302 -3.43 5.01 -1.29
C ASP A 302 -4.15 6.33 -1.10
N PHE A 303 -4.49 6.60 0.14
CA PHE A 303 -4.75 7.91 0.68
C PHE A 303 -3.45 8.61 1.07
N VAL A 304 -3.20 9.76 0.44
CA VAL A 304 -1.98 10.54 0.67
C VAL A 304 -2.25 12.03 0.49
N ASP A 305 -1.76 12.87 1.39
CA ASP A 305 -1.75 14.34 1.20
C ASP A 305 -0.65 14.70 0.18
N ILE A 306 -0.93 14.46 -1.11
CA ILE A 306 0.07 14.48 -2.18
C ILE A 306 0.42 15.90 -2.65
N ASP A 307 -0.40 16.90 -2.33
CA ASP A 307 -0.13 18.30 -2.63
C ASP A 307 0.15 19.20 -1.41
N ALA A 308 0.10 18.63 -0.20
CA ALA A 308 0.36 19.30 1.07
C ALA A 308 -0.66 20.40 1.42
N ASP A 309 -1.93 20.23 1.02
CA ASP A 309 -3.03 21.13 1.39
C ASP A 309 -3.78 20.70 2.66
N GLY A 310 -3.48 19.51 3.17
CA GLY A 310 -3.94 18.99 4.46
C GLY A 310 -5.15 18.07 4.37
N ASP A 311 -5.61 17.71 3.17
CA ASP A 311 -6.54 16.61 2.94
C ASP A 311 -5.89 15.43 2.22
N LEU A 312 -6.39 14.22 2.53
CA LEU A 312 -5.92 13.01 1.87
C LEU A 312 -6.53 12.94 0.46
N ASP A 313 -5.66 12.91 -0.54
CA ASP A 313 -5.97 12.61 -1.94
C ASP A 313 -5.88 11.11 -2.19
N ILE A 314 -6.33 10.65 -3.37
CA ILE A 314 -6.14 9.26 -3.79
C ILE A 314 -5.13 9.18 -4.93
N ILE A 315 -4.13 8.32 -4.81
CA ILE A 315 -3.29 7.88 -5.93
C ILE A 315 -3.63 6.42 -6.25
N THR A 316 -3.60 6.01 -7.54
CA THR A 316 -3.84 4.60 -7.90
C THR A 316 -2.84 4.08 -8.92
N ALA A 317 -2.36 2.85 -8.71
CA ALA A 317 -1.45 2.12 -9.60
C ALA A 317 -2.26 1.21 -10.53
N ASN A 318 -2.29 1.49 -11.83
CA ASN A 318 -3.19 0.80 -12.75
C ASN A 318 -2.47 -0.13 -13.73
N LEU A 319 -3.12 -1.25 -14.09
CA LEU A 319 -2.70 -2.16 -15.16
C LEU A 319 -3.35 -1.86 -16.51
N ASP A 320 -2.64 -2.21 -17.60
CA ASP A 320 -3.15 -2.14 -18.96
C ASP A 320 -4.18 -3.26 -19.22
N SER A 321 -5.47 -3.01 -18.99
CA SER A 321 -6.51 -3.67 -19.82
C SER A 321 -7.92 -3.05 -19.74
N VAL A 322 -8.25 -2.27 -20.77
CA VAL A 322 -9.65 -2.07 -21.19
C VAL A 322 -9.79 -2.35 -22.68
N ALA A 323 -10.67 -3.29 -23.05
CA ALA A 323 -11.03 -3.52 -24.44
C ALA A 323 -11.71 -2.27 -25.03
N GLY A 324 -11.01 -1.53 -25.90
CA GLY A 324 -11.57 -0.39 -26.63
C GLY A 324 -11.16 1.00 -26.11
N ARG A 325 -10.31 1.09 -25.07
CA ARG A 325 -9.55 2.31 -24.76
C ARG A 325 -8.09 2.11 -25.20
N PRO A 326 -7.38 3.17 -25.65
CA PRO A 326 -5.94 3.06 -25.91
C PRO A 326 -5.22 2.66 -24.62
N ALA A 327 -4.20 1.81 -24.74
CA ALA A 327 -3.32 1.42 -23.63
C ALA A 327 -2.68 2.67 -23.01
N ASN A 328 -3.06 2.97 -21.78
CA ASN A 328 -2.45 4.01 -20.97
C ASN A 328 -2.59 3.65 -19.49
N ALA A 329 -2.15 2.45 -19.10
CA ALA A 329 -1.83 2.12 -17.72
C ALA A 329 -0.98 3.27 -17.14
N ARG A 330 -1.65 4.02 -16.27
CA ARG A 330 -1.17 5.27 -15.72
C ARG A 330 -1.47 5.25 -14.26
N TYR A 331 -0.55 5.78 -13.50
CA TYR A 331 -0.84 6.24 -12.16
C TYR A 331 -1.88 7.36 -12.28
N ARG A 332 -2.93 7.30 -11.48
CA ARG A 332 -3.94 8.37 -11.42
C ARG A 332 -3.88 9.07 -10.09
N VAL A 333 -4.24 10.35 -10.11
CA VAL A 333 -4.44 11.13 -8.89
C VAL A 333 -5.86 11.69 -8.92
N TYR A 334 -6.57 11.49 -7.83
CA TYR A 334 -7.87 12.10 -7.57
C TYR A 334 -7.70 13.07 -6.40
N ALA A 335 -7.81 14.36 -6.69
CA ALA A 335 -7.67 15.41 -5.69
C ALA A 335 -8.96 15.54 -4.87
N ASN A 336 -8.84 15.59 -3.56
CA ASN A 336 -9.92 15.81 -2.61
C ASN A 336 -10.25 17.31 -2.54
N ASP A 337 -11.45 17.65 -2.08
CA ASP A 337 -11.92 19.02 -1.88
C ASP A 337 -11.98 19.41 -0.39
N GLY A 338 -11.30 18.62 0.45
CA GLY A 338 -11.33 18.66 1.90
C GLY A 338 -12.64 18.15 2.52
N GLN A 339 -13.60 17.66 1.73
CA GLN A 339 -14.87 17.12 2.22
C GLN A 339 -15.10 15.70 1.69
N GLY A 340 -14.05 15.02 1.23
CA GLY A 340 -14.07 13.67 0.69
C GLY A 340 -14.80 13.59 -0.64
N VAL A 341 -14.79 14.65 -1.46
CA VAL A 341 -15.31 14.63 -2.83
C VAL A 341 -14.16 14.83 -3.81
N PHE A 342 -13.88 13.78 -4.57
CA PHE A 342 -12.69 13.67 -5.38
C PHE A 342 -12.91 14.09 -6.84
N VAL A 343 -11.89 14.71 -7.43
CA VAL A 343 -11.83 15.05 -8.85
C VAL A 343 -10.57 14.49 -9.49
N GLU A 344 -10.68 13.89 -10.67
CA GLU A 344 -9.52 13.40 -11.41
C GLU A 344 -8.60 14.58 -11.78
N ALA A 345 -7.34 14.51 -11.33
CA ALA A 345 -6.40 15.61 -11.37
C ALA A 345 -5.00 15.18 -11.85
N THR A 346 -4.83 13.99 -12.45
CA THR A 346 -3.54 13.39 -12.78
C THR A 346 -2.59 14.35 -13.52
N ASP A 347 -3.10 15.12 -14.49
CA ASP A 347 -2.28 16.05 -15.28
C ASP A 347 -1.72 17.25 -14.48
N ARG A 348 -2.22 17.50 -13.26
CA ARG A 348 -1.64 18.46 -12.29
C ARG A 348 -0.39 17.88 -11.62
N PHE A 349 -0.36 16.57 -11.39
CA PHE A 349 0.67 15.90 -10.61
C PHE A 349 1.75 15.27 -11.47
N PHE A 350 1.36 14.61 -12.56
CA PHE A 350 2.26 13.81 -13.38
C PHE A 350 2.38 14.33 -14.80
N SER A 351 3.60 14.20 -15.35
CA SER A 351 3.80 14.32 -16.79
C SER A 351 3.13 13.16 -17.51
N PRO A 352 2.59 13.33 -18.74
CA PRO A 352 2.03 12.24 -19.54
C PRO A 352 2.98 11.06 -19.84
N GLU A 353 4.27 11.23 -19.56
CA GLU A 353 5.33 10.21 -19.69
C GLU A 353 5.42 9.27 -18.47
N VAL A 354 4.82 9.64 -17.33
CA VAL A 354 4.66 8.79 -16.16
C VAL A 354 3.54 7.79 -16.47
N THR A 355 3.97 6.63 -16.94
CA THR A 355 3.11 5.52 -17.33
C THR A 355 3.78 4.21 -16.92
N GLY A 356 2.99 3.16 -16.75
CA GLY A 356 3.49 1.85 -16.36
C GLY A 356 2.33 0.97 -15.96
N ASN A 357 2.59 -0.33 -15.91
CA ASN A 357 1.70 -1.26 -15.23
C ASN A 357 2.02 -1.14 -13.74
N GLY A 358 1.33 -0.25 -13.04
CA GLY A 358 1.58 0.00 -11.63
C GLY A 358 1.13 -1.17 -10.77
N LEU A 359 1.95 -1.52 -9.78
CA LEU A 359 1.69 -2.60 -8.83
C LEU A 359 1.60 -2.09 -7.39
N ASP A 360 2.42 -1.10 -7.07
CA ASP A 360 2.56 -0.55 -5.73
C ASP A 360 3.09 0.90 -5.82
N ILE A 361 2.78 1.71 -4.82
CA ILE A 361 3.06 3.13 -4.67
C ILE A 361 3.54 3.38 -3.25
N GLU A 362 4.65 4.12 -3.13
CA GLU A 362 5.20 4.48 -1.84
C GLU A 362 5.46 5.98 -1.78
N ALA A 363 4.94 6.63 -0.74
CA ALA A 363 5.09 8.08 -0.50
C ALA A 363 6.00 8.35 0.71
N VAL A 364 7.19 8.90 0.45
CA VAL A 364 8.18 9.19 1.50
C VAL A 364 9.11 10.33 1.07
N ASP A 365 9.58 11.14 2.01
CA ASP A 365 10.65 12.10 1.74
C ASP A 365 11.99 11.36 1.61
N VAL A 366 12.49 11.17 0.38
CA VAL A 366 13.75 10.45 0.15
C VAL A 366 14.98 11.36 0.13
N ASN A 367 14.79 12.68 0.18
CA ASN A 367 15.85 13.65 -0.07
C ASN A 367 16.04 14.70 1.04
N GLY A 368 15.23 14.62 2.10
CA GLY A 368 15.30 15.44 3.30
C GLY A 368 14.77 16.85 3.12
N ASP A 369 13.94 17.12 2.11
CA ASP A 369 13.34 18.44 1.87
C ASP A 369 11.99 18.65 2.57
N ALA A 370 11.54 17.66 3.35
CA ALA A 370 10.29 17.60 4.09
C ALA A 370 9.04 17.56 3.21
N GLN A 371 9.17 17.20 1.93
CA GLN A 371 8.05 16.92 1.03
C GLN A 371 8.03 15.43 0.68
N LEU A 372 6.83 14.87 0.50
CA LEU A 372 6.70 13.49 0.07
C LEU A 372 7.11 13.35 -1.40
N ASP A 373 8.03 12.44 -1.66
CA ASP A 373 8.38 11.93 -2.98
C ASP A 373 7.63 10.62 -3.24
N LEU A 374 7.62 10.15 -4.49
CA LEU A 374 6.90 8.94 -4.87
C LEU A 374 7.83 7.92 -5.50
N TYR A 375 7.82 6.70 -4.96
CA TYR A 375 8.30 5.51 -5.66
C TYR A 375 7.12 4.76 -6.25
N LEU A 376 7.27 4.33 -7.50
CA LEU A 376 6.21 3.66 -8.25
C LEU A 376 6.73 2.33 -8.77
N ALA A 377 6.32 1.23 -8.14
CA ALA A 377 6.66 -0.12 -8.58
C ALA A 377 5.86 -0.48 -9.85
N SER A 378 6.49 -1.22 -10.77
CA SER A 378 5.83 -1.61 -12.01
C SER A 378 6.12 -3.05 -12.45
N ARG A 379 5.11 -3.73 -13.00
CA ARG A 379 5.25 -5.06 -13.59
C ARG A 379 5.38 -5.05 -15.12
N GLY A 380 6.43 -5.68 -15.62
CA GLY A 380 6.83 -5.64 -17.03
C GLY A 380 7.32 -4.27 -17.51
N GLY A 381 7.46 -3.30 -16.59
CA GLY A 381 7.85 -1.91 -16.84
C GLY A 381 9.18 -1.53 -16.20
N THR A 382 9.33 -0.23 -15.95
CA THR A 382 10.45 0.35 -15.21
C THR A 382 9.86 1.05 -14.01
N ASP A 383 10.33 0.70 -12.82
CA ASP A 383 9.98 1.38 -11.59
C ASP A 383 10.45 2.83 -11.66
N ARG A 384 9.73 3.74 -11.01
CA ARG A 384 9.98 5.17 -11.11
C ARG A 384 10.20 5.79 -9.75
N LEU A 385 11.05 6.80 -9.71
CA LEU A 385 11.16 7.73 -8.59
C LEU A 385 10.79 9.12 -9.10
N LEU A 386 9.80 9.72 -8.45
CA LEU A 386 9.33 11.07 -8.74
C LEU A 386 9.58 11.95 -7.52
N LEU A 387 10.33 13.04 -7.68
CA LEU A 387 10.53 14.00 -6.60
C LEU A 387 9.48 15.11 -6.64
N TYR A 388 9.08 15.59 -5.48
CA TYR A 388 8.22 16.77 -5.37
C TYR A 388 8.95 18.00 -5.94
N ARG A 389 8.29 18.79 -6.78
CA ARG A 389 8.84 20.06 -7.29
C ARG A 389 8.55 21.19 -6.31
N LEU A 390 9.58 21.70 -5.65
CA LEU A 390 9.52 23.01 -5.00
C LEU A 390 9.27 24.11 -6.05
N HIS A 391 8.29 24.99 -5.80
CA HIS A 391 7.79 26.01 -6.73
C HIS A 391 8.82 27.02 -7.29
N ASP A 392 10.11 26.92 -6.93
CA ASP A 392 11.16 27.90 -7.23
C ASP A 392 12.32 27.39 -8.14
N GLU A 393 12.26 26.19 -8.72
CA GLU A 393 13.28 25.67 -9.68
C GLU A 393 12.85 25.57 -11.15
#